data_AF-A0A7X5VQR5-F1
#
_entry.id   AF-A0A7X5VQR5-F1
#
_cell.length_a   1.000
_cell.length_b   1.000
_cell.length_c   1.000
_cell.angle_alpha   90.00
_cell.angle_beta   90.00
_cell.angle_gamma   90.00
#
_symmetry.space_group_name_H-M   'P 1'
#
loop_
_entity.id
_entity.type
_entity.pdbx_description
1 polymer ?
#
loop_
_entity_poly.entity_id
_entity_poly.type
_entity_poly.pdbx_seq_one_letter_code
_entity_poly.pdbx_strand_id
1 'polypeptide(L)'
;MLVLLLGPGRQIVLAPVRLFDGGAIQRGIELVLAFLLVLVPSMLMGGTLPALTRVVVHRLSGLAGSLGLLYGLNTLGAAGGVFTAGFFLFERLGVTRSAFAAAGVQIAVGLTAIGLARGERGPRSEPAAPAAETTAAVEAGPRVRQACLLAATAGGMAMLGYEVLWTRLLSLFMRSFSYSFSLMLSLFLVGLCLGAIALAVLSERIRSPVNWLASLQLLIGLWVAASVLWLPDRLGRIPATSFTEFLVDAALRAAWIVLPPTILSGMALPLAARGFAAGLGRLGTDVGRVYAFNTIGAIAGALGAGLVLLPLFGVSTSFVLLAALNASAGAAVLAISRRGAFQFAAAALSALACLIPLARGSAPFERAFLEASPGSRSLGQVLFYEEGVTDTVAIVRREYGFFDPQAKSLITNGIAMTATVKPVWRYMSAEGHLPVLFNGGARNALAVGVGTGITLNALVSHPQLESIVAVELSEGVVAGLEYFDHENGGSHHDPRVQLVRDDGRHWMELNDTSFDVITLEPPPPIVAGSVHLYSLDFYELCNRRLAPGGVVAQWLPLHA
;
A
#
# COMPACT_ATOMS: atom_id res chain seq x y z
N MET A 1 -9.38 4.73 5.94
CA MET A 1 -10.43 5.15 4.96
C MET A 1 -11.86 5.08 5.52
N LEU A 2 -12.24 4.03 6.25
CA LEU A 2 -13.61 3.88 6.78
C LEU A 2 -13.84 4.62 8.13
N VAL A 3 -12.78 4.87 8.91
CA VAL A 3 -12.81 5.81 10.06
C VAL A 3 -13.08 7.26 9.63
N LEU A 4 -12.72 7.62 8.38
CA LEU A 4 -13.02 8.94 7.79
C LEU A 4 -14.50 9.11 7.41
N LEU A 5 -15.26 8.01 7.25
CA LEU A 5 -16.71 8.07 6.95
C LEU A 5 -17.55 8.48 8.16
N LEU A 6 -16.98 8.54 9.36
CA LEU A 6 -17.74 8.82 10.57
C LEU A 6 -18.03 10.31 10.79
N GLY A 7 -17.38 11.24 10.09
CA GLY A 7 -17.61 12.68 10.28
C GLY A 7 -17.70 13.06 11.78
N PRO A 8 -18.81 13.64 12.28
CA PRO A 8 -18.98 13.94 13.71
C PRO A 8 -18.92 12.73 14.65
N GLY A 9 -19.20 11.50 14.17
CA GLY A 9 -19.04 10.25 14.93
C GLY A 9 -17.58 9.86 15.20
N ARG A 10 -16.60 10.50 14.55
CA ARG A 10 -15.17 10.34 14.88
C ARG A 10 -14.88 10.73 16.33
N GLN A 11 -15.54 11.76 16.85
CA GLN A 11 -15.37 12.17 18.24
C GLN A 11 -15.94 11.12 19.21
N ILE A 12 -17.01 10.41 18.84
CA ILE A 12 -17.61 9.34 19.65
C ILE A 12 -16.71 8.10 19.66
N VAL A 13 -16.11 7.77 18.51
CA VAL A 13 -15.23 6.61 18.36
C VAL A 13 -13.84 6.84 18.97
N LEU A 14 -13.34 8.08 18.96
CA LEU A 14 -12.06 8.45 19.58
C LEU A 14 -12.18 8.95 21.03
N ALA A 15 -13.38 9.22 21.54
CA ALA A 15 -13.58 9.64 22.94
C ALA A 15 -12.96 8.67 23.98
N PRO A 16 -13.02 7.33 23.81
CA PRO A 16 -12.36 6.40 24.74
C PRO A 16 -10.84 6.39 24.60
N VAL A 17 -10.33 6.78 23.42
CA VAL A 17 -8.89 6.77 23.08
C VAL A 17 -8.16 7.90 23.79
N ARG A 18 -8.84 9.04 24.02
CA ARG A 18 -8.34 10.20 24.78
C ARG A 18 -8.07 9.92 26.27
N LEU A 19 -8.48 8.76 26.78
CA LEU A 19 -8.31 8.39 28.19
C LEU A 19 -7.00 7.64 28.47
N PHE A 20 -6.20 7.31 27.43
CA PHE A 20 -4.98 6.52 27.57
C PHE A 20 -3.74 7.31 27.14
N ASP A 21 -2.94 7.72 28.12
CA ASP A 21 -1.60 8.27 27.87
C ASP A 21 -0.67 7.15 27.41
N GLY A 22 -0.34 7.15 26.11
CA GLY A 22 0.62 6.22 25.52
C GLY A 22 0.31 5.94 24.05
N GLY A 23 1.10 6.52 23.14
CA GLY A 23 0.88 6.43 21.69
C GLY A 23 0.83 5.02 21.10
N ALA A 24 1.28 3.98 21.81
CA ALA A 24 1.16 2.58 21.36
C ALA A 24 -0.23 1.97 21.64
N ILE A 25 -0.80 2.23 22.83
CA ILE A 25 -2.12 1.71 23.22
C ILE A 25 -3.20 2.34 22.33
N GLN A 26 -3.09 3.65 22.11
CA GLN A 26 -3.98 4.40 21.21
C GLN A 26 -3.98 3.83 19.79
N ARG A 27 -2.80 3.66 19.17
CA ARG A 27 -2.68 3.05 17.83
C ARG A 27 -3.29 1.65 17.78
N GLY A 28 -3.16 0.88 18.87
CA GLY A 28 -3.81 -0.41 19.02
C GLY A 28 -5.34 -0.33 19.00
N ILE A 29 -5.94 0.63 19.71
CA ILE A 29 -7.40 0.81 19.74
C ILE A 29 -7.93 1.25 18.36
N GLU A 30 -7.28 2.20 17.70
CA GLU A 30 -7.67 2.65 16.36
C GLU A 30 -7.63 1.51 15.35
N LEU A 31 -6.60 0.67 15.42
CA LEU A 31 -6.47 -0.53 14.58
C LEU A 31 -7.63 -1.50 14.81
N VAL A 32 -7.99 -1.78 16.07
CA VAL A 32 -9.11 -2.67 16.42
C VAL A 32 -10.44 -2.12 15.92
N LEU A 33 -10.69 -0.82 16.09
CA LEU A 33 -11.91 -0.17 15.63
C LEU A 33 -12.03 -0.20 14.11
N ALA A 34 -10.94 0.12 13.40
CA ALA A 34 -10.89 0.03 11.96
C ALA A 34 -11.12 -1.42 11.48
N PHE A 35 -10.52 -2.40 12.16
CA PHE A 35 -10.70 -3.82 11.86
C PHE A 35 -12.17 -4.25 12.02
N LEU A 36 -12.79 -3.96 13.17
CA LEU A 36 -14.19 -4.33 13.45
C LEU A 36 -15.17 -3.73 12.44
N LEU A 37 -14.92 -2.48 12.03
CA LEU A 37 -15.79 -1.75 11.12
C LEU A 37 -15.70 -2.28 9.67
N VAL A 38 -14.57 -2.85 9.27
CA VAL A 38 -14.37 -3.49 7.95
C VAL A 38 -14.75 -4.99 7.99
N LEU A 39 -14.67 -5.63 9.15
CA LEU A 39 -14.85 -7.08 9.31
C LEU A 39 -16.19 -7.58 8.76
N VAL A 40 -17.29 -6.93 9.12
CA VAL A 40 -18.64 -7.39 8.73
C VAL A 40 -18.84 -7.30 7.21
N PRO A 41 -18.61 -6.15 6.53
CA PRO A 41 -18.67 -6.09 5.07
C PRO A 41 -17.74 -7.10 4.38
N SER A 42 -16.50 -7.27 4.87
CA SER A 42 -15.53 -8.20 4.29
C SER A 42 -15.95 -9.66 4.45
N MET A 43 -16.53 -10.05 5.59
CA MET A 43 -17.09 -11.38 5.81
C MET A 43 -18.24 -11.67 4.85
N LEU A 44 -19.16 -10.73 4.67
CA LEU A 44 -20.28 -10.87 3.74
C LEU A 44 -19.80 -10.99 2.29
N MET A 45 -18.81 -10.18 1.88
CA MET A 45 -18.18 -10.29 0.56
C MET A 45 -17.51 -11.66 0.36
N GLY A 46 -16.78 -12.16 1.36
CA GLY A 46 -16.10 -13.46 1.28
C GLY A 46 -17.04 -14.67 1.14
N GLY A 47 -18.28 -14.54 1.63
CA GLY A 47 -19.30 -15.60 1.53
C GLY A 47 -19.96 -15.74 0.15
N THR A 48 -19.80 -14.75 -0.74
CA THR A 48 -20.51 -14.71 -2.03
C THR A 48 -20.09 -15.83 -2.99
N LEU A 49 -18.78 -16.05 -3.16
CA LEU A 49 -18.27 -17.05 -4.09
C LEU A 49 -18.58 -18.49 -3.66
N PRO A 50 -18.41 -18.91 -2.39
CA PRO A 50 -18.87 -20.22 -1.93
C PRO A 50 -20.37 -20.45 -2.15
N ALA A 51 -21.20 -19.42 -1.93
CA ALA A 51 -22.64 -19.50 -2.17
C ALA A 51 -22.97 -19.67 -3.65
N LEU A 52 -22.38 -18.86 -4.54
CA LEU A 52 -22.55 -18.97 -5.99
C LEU A 52 -22.08 -20.32 -6.54
N THR A 53 -20.95 -20.83 -6.04
CA THR A 53 -20.39 -22.12 -6.45
C THR A 53 -21.36 -23.26 -6.19
N ARG A 54 -22.06 -23.24 -5.05
CA ARG A 54 -23.05 -24.26 -4.68
C ARG A 54 -24.23 -24.32 -5.65
N VAL A 55 -24.57 -23.19 -6.27
CA VAL A 55 -25.69 -23.09 -7.22
C VAL A 55 -25.25 -23.43 -8.64
N VAL A 56 -24.06 -23.00 -9.07
CA VAL A 56 -23.64 -23.03 -10.48
C VAL A 56 -22.88 -24.30 -10.87
N VAL A 57 -22.18 -24.96 -9.94
CA VAL A 57 -21.28 -26.07 -10.28
C VAL A 57 -21.95 -27.43 -10.06
N HIS A 58 -22.21 -28.15 -11.17
CA HIS A 58 -22.88 -29.45 -11.14
C HIS A 58 -21.98 -30.65 -11.53
N ARG A 59 -20.72 -30.45 -11.96
CA ARG A 59 -19.80 -31.53 -12.37
C ARG A 59 -18.34 -31.25 -11.96
N LEU A 60 -17.62 -32.29 -11.53
CA LEU A 60 -16.20 -32.17 -11.09
C LEU A 60 -15.23 -31.90 -12.25
N SER A 61 -15.49 -32.43 -13.44
CA SER A 61 -14.61 -32.31 -14.61
C SER A 61 -14.52 -30.89 -15.18
N GLY A 62 -15.42 -29.97 -14.80
CA GLY A 62 -15.38 -28.54 -15.15
C GLY A 62 -15.14 -27.61 -13.96
N LEU A 63 -14.86 -28.16 -12.77
CA LEU A 63 -14.84 -27.40 -11.51
C LEU A 63 -13.89 -26.19 -11.54
N ALA A 64 -12.63 -26.39 -11.94
CA ALA A 64 -11.66 -25.29 -11.98
C ALA A 64 -12.03 -24.22 -13.01
N GLY A 65 -12.65 -24.60 -14.13
CA GLY A 65 -13.05 -23.64 -15.15
C GLY A 65 -14.28 -22.83 -14.77
N SER A 66 -15.31 -23.48 -14.22
CA SER A 66 -16.48 -22.76 -13.69
C SER A 66 -16.12 -21.86 -12.50
N LEU A 67 -15.29 -22.36 -11.56
CA LEU A 67 -14.76 -21.55 -10.46
C LEU A 67 -13.92 -20.39 -10.97
N GLY A 68 -13.03 -20.64 -11.95
CA GLY A 68 -12.19 -19.62 -12.56
C GLY A 68 -13.01 -18.52 -13.24
N LEU A 69 -14.06 -18.88 -13.98
CA LEU A 69 -14.94 -17.92 -14.63
C LEU A 69 -15.73 -17.07 -13.62
N LEU A 70 -16.35 -17.70 -12.62
CA LEU A 70 -17.11 -16.97 -11.59
C LEU A 70 -16.21 -16.02 -10.79
N TYR A 71 -15.03 -16.50 -10.39
CA TYR A 71 -14.03 -15.70 -9.70
C TYR A 71 -13.50 -14.57 -10.59
N GLY A 72 -13.23 -14.85 -11.87
CA GLY A 72 -12.75 -13.88 -12.85
C GLY A 72 -13.76 -12.74 -13.08
N LEU A 73 -15.03 -13.06 -13.31
CA LEU A 73 -16.08 -12.06 -13.52
C LEU A 73 -16.29 -11.17 -12.27
N ASN A 74 -16.32 -11.77 -11.07
CA ASN A 74 -16.41 -11.01 -9.83
C ASN A 74 -15.21 -10.07 -9.65
N THR A 75 -14.01 -10.57 -9.94
CA THR A 75 -12.75 -9.79 -9.85
C THR A 75 -12.67 -8.69 -10.90
N LEU A 76 -13.20 -8.91 -12.10
CA LEU A 76 -13.30 -7.90 -13.15
C LEU A 76 -14.22 -6.74 -12.75
N GLY A 77 -15.37 -7.04 -12.14
CA GLY A 77 -16.27 -6.04 -11.57
C GLY A 77 -15.57 -5.22 -10.48
N ALA A 78 -14.80 -5.87 -9.61
CA ALA A 78 -13.99 -5.19 -8.59
C ALA A 78 -12.91 -4.28 -9.22
N ALA A 79 -12.21 -4.75 -10.25
CA ALA A 79 -11.22 -3.97 -10.98
C ALA A 79 -11.83 -2.71 -11.61
N GLY A 80 -12.99 -2.88 -12.27
CA GLY A 80 -13.77 -1.75 -12.82
C GLY A 80 -14.19 -0.77 -11.74
N GLY A 81 -14.68 -1.25 -10.60
CA GLY A 81 -15.06 -0.41 -9.46
C GLY A 81 -13.90 0.40 -8.89
N VAL A 82 -12.73 -0.21 -8.71
CA VAL A 82 -11.52 0.48 -8.22
C VAL A 82 -11.05 1.52 -9.22
N PHE A 83 -10.98 1.17 -10.50
CA PHE A 83 -10.58 2.09 -11.56
C PHE A 83 -11.53 3.29 -11.66
N THR A 84 -12.85 3.04 -11.70
CA THR A 84 -13.85 4.10 -11.76
C THR A 84 -13.84 4.98 -10.51
N ALA A 85 -13.68 4.40 -9.32
CA ALA A 85 -13.61 5.16 -8.08
C ALA A 85 -12.39 6.08 -8.03
N GLY A 86 -11.21 5.53 -8.28
CA GLY A 86 -9.93 6.22 -8.19
C GLY A 86 -9.71 7.31 -9.23
N PHE A 87 -10.14 7.07 -10.47
CA PHE A 87 -9.88 7.99 -11.59
C PHE A 87 -11.04 8.94 -11.91
N PHE A 88 -12.26 8.69 -11.41
CA PHE A 88 -13.42 9.50 -11.78
C PHE A 88 -14.32 9.89 -10.59
N LEU A 89 -14.70 8.97 -9.71
CA LEU A 89 -15.69 9.27 -8.66
C LEU A 89 -15.10 10.17 -7.56
N PHE A 90 -13.87 9.91 -7.12
CA PHE A 90 -13.26 10.72 -6.06
C PHE A 90 -13.08 12.17 -6.46
N GLU A 91 -12.69 12.43 -7.71
CA GLU A 91 -12.56 13.79 -8.24
C GLU A 91 -13.91 14.50 -8.38
N ARG A 92 -14.94 13.81 -8.90
CA ARG A 92 -16.23 14.45 -9.23
C ARG A 92 -17.21 14.53 -8.07
N LEU A 93 -17.23 13.50 -7.22
CA LEU A 93 -18.22 13.35 -6.15
C LEU A 93 -17.59 13.51 -4.75
N GLY A 94 -16.26 13.43 -4.65
CA GLY A 94 -15.60 13.29 -3.35
C GLY A 94 -15.76 11.90 -2.75
N VAL A 95 -14.97 11.60 -1.72
CA VAL A 95 -14.89 10.25 -1.10
C VAL A 95 -16.23 9.83 -0.50
N THR A 96 -16.89 10.70 0.26
CA THR A 96 -18.13 10.39 0.97
C THR A 96 -19.29 10.06 0.03
N ARG A 97 -19.53 10.90 -0.99
CA ARG A 97 -20.62 10.65 -1.95
C ARG A 97 -20.33 9.43 -2.83
N SER A 98 -19.06 9.18 -3.15
CA SER A 98 -18.65 7.96 -3.85
C SER A 98 -18.97 6.70 -3.04
N ALA A 99 -18.74 6.72 -1.71
CA ALA A 99 -19.08 5.61 -0.84
C ALA A 99 -20.60 5.34 -0.79
N PHE A 100 -21.43 6.39 -0.69
CA PHE A 100 -22.89 6.25 -0.74
C PHE A 100 -23.38 5.72 -2.10
N ALA A 101 -22.78 6.17 -3.20
CA ALA A 101 -23.09 5.65 -4.54
C ALA A 101 -22.78 4.14 -4.64
N ALA A 102 -21.61 3.71 -4.15
CA ALA A 102 -21.22 2.30 -4.13
C ALA A 102 -22.17 1.46 -3.24
N ALA A 103 -22.57 1.97 -2.08
CA ALA A 103 -23.56 1.32 -1.22
C ALA A 103 -24.92 1.18 -1.92
N GLY A 104 -25.38 2.22 -2.62
CA GLY A 104 -26.61 2.19 -3.42
C GLY A 104 -26.59 1.11 -4.50
N VAL A 105 -25.46 0.97 -5.22
CA VAL A 105 -25.26 -0.10 -6.22
C VAL A 105 -25.35 -1.48 -5.57
N GLN A 106 -24.70 -1.71 -4.43
CA GLN A 106 -24.74 -2.99 -3.73
C GLN A 106 -26.15 -3.36 -3.24
N ILE A 107 -26.90 -2.37 -2.74
CA ILE A 107 -28.31 -2.56 -2.35
C ILE A 107 -29.15 -2.93 -3.58
N ALA A 108 -28.98 -2.22 -4.70
CA ALA A 108 -29.70 -2.50 -5.94
C ALA A 108 -29.42 -3.92 -6.47
N VAL A 109 -28.16 -4.36 -6.45
CA VAL A 109 -27.76 -5.73 -6.82
C VAL A 109 -28.44 -6.76 -5.90
N GLY A 110 -28.41 -6.54 -4.57
CA GLY A 110 -29.05 -7.42 -3.60
C GLY A 110 -30.57 -7.52 -3.79
N LEU A 111 -31.25 -6.38 -3.99
CA LEU A 111 -32.69 -6.34 -4.25
C LEU A 111 -33.06 -7.03 -5.56
N THR A 112 -32.24 -6.86 -6.60
CA THR A 112 -32.42 -7.53 -7.90
C THR A 112 -32.28 -9.04 -7.76
N ALA A 113 -31.27 -9.52 -7.04
CA ALA A 113 -31.08 -10.95 -6.77
C ALA A 113 -32.27 -11.55 -5.98
N ILE A 114 -32.79 -10.83 -4.98
CA ILE A 114 -33.98 -11.25 -4.23
C ILE A 114 -35.22 -11.27 -5.14
N GLY A 115 -35.38 -10.27 -6.01
CA GLY A 115 -36.48 -10.19 -6.98
C GLY A 115 -36.47 -11.37 -7.95
N LEU A 116 -35.33 -11.69 -8.54
CA LEU A 116 -35.14 -12.82 -9.44
C LEU A 116 -35.40 -14.15 -8.74
N ALA A 117 -34.88 -14.33 -7.51
CA ALA A 117 -35.10 -15.54 -6.72
C ALA A 117 -36.58 -15.76 -6.33
N ARG A 118 -37.35 -14.68 -6.14
CA ARG A 118 -38.80 -14.77 -5.89
C ARG A 118 -39.59 -15.13 -7.15
N GLY A 119 -39.07 -14.79 -8.33
CA GLY A 119 -39.65 -15.14 -9.64
C GLY A 119 -39.47 -16.62 -10.01
N GLU A 120 -38.41 -17.28 -9.53
CA GLU A 120 -38.11 -18.70 -9.77
C GLU A 120 -38.92 -19.67 -8.88
N ARG A 121 -40.18 -19.37 -8.56
CA ARG A 121 -41.12 -20.37 -8.01
C ARG A 121 -41.60 -21.36 -9.08
N GLY A 122 -40.68 -21.90 -9.88
CA GLY A 122 -40.91 -23.12 -10.66
C GLY A 122 -40.92 -24.34 -9.73
N PRO A 123 -41.47 -25.49 -10.16
CA PRO A 123 -41.43 -26.71 -9.35
C PRO A 123 -39.98 -26.94 -8.92
N ARG A 124 -39.75 -27.06 -7.60
CA ARG A 124 -38.47 -27.52 -7.08
C ARG A 124 -38.09 -28.72 -7.92
N SER A 125 -37.04 -28.60 -8.73
CA SER A 125 -36.42 -29.78 -9.31
C SER A 125 -36.22 -30.72 -8.14
N GLU A 126 -36.92 -31.86 -8.16
CA GLU A 126 -36.70 -32.92 -7.19
C GLU A 126 -35.18 -33.08 -7.04
N PRO A 127 -34.66 -33.33 -5.82
CA PRO A 127 -33.26 -33.67 -5.68
C PRO A 127 -33.00 -34.75 -6.70
N ALA A 128 -32.21 -34.43 -7.74
CA ALA A 128 -31.97 -35.37 -8.82
C ALA A 128 -31.60 -36.67 -8.15
N ALA A 129 -32.41 -37.72 -8.41
CA ALA A 129 -32.20 -39.04 -7.83
C ALA A 129 -30.69 -39.31 -7.88
N PRO A 130 -30.06 -39.75 -6.76
CA PRO A 130 -28.62 -39.81 -6.67
C PRO A 130 -28.13 -40.55 -7.90
N ALA A 131 -27.49 -39.83 -8.82
CA ALA A 131 -27.08 -40.38 -10.09
C ALA A 131 -26.19 -41.57 -9.73
N ALA A 132 -26.73 -42.77 -9.91
CA ALA A 132 -26.06 -44.00 -9.64
C ALA A 132 -24.79 -43.99 -10.49
N GLU A 133 -23.67 -44.02 -9.78
CA GLU A 133 -22.31 -44.31 -10.24
C GLU A 133 -21.85 -43.61 -11.53
N THR A 134 -21.00 -42.59 -11.40
CA THR A 134 -19.78 -42.55 -12.22
C THR A 134 -18.65 -41.80 -11.52
N THR A 135 -17.55 -42.51 -11.31
CA THR A 135 -16.28 -42.13 -10.69
C THR A 135 -16.37 -41.75 -9.22
N ALA A 136 -16.00 -42.71 -8.35
CA ALA A 136 -15.40 -42.38 -7.08
C ALA A 136 -14.35 -41.29 -7.33
N ALA A 137 -14.68 -40.04 -6.96
CA ALA A 137 -13.71 -38.97 -6.95
C ALA A 137 -12.60 -39.47 -6.04
N VAL A 138 -11.43 -39.76 -6.62
CA VAL A 138 -10.26 -40.20 -5.86
C VAL A 138 -10.01 -39.12 -4.82
N GLU A 139 -10.33 -39.40 -3.56
CA GLU A 139 -10.13 -38.44 -2.49
C GLU A 139 -8.66 -38.02 -2.52
N ALA A 140 -8.42 -36.71 -2.57
CA ALA A 140 -7.07 -36.18 -2.55
C ALA A 140 -6.36 -36.69 -1.28
N GLY A 141 -5.27 -37.44 -1.46
CA GLY A 141 -4.51 -37.97 -0.35
C GLY A 141 -4.08 -36.87 0.63
N PRO A 142 -3.89 -37.17 1.93
CA PRO A 142 -3.59 -36.15 2.95
C PRO A 142 -2.45 -35.20 2.59
N ARG A 143 -1.40 -35.72 1.92
CA ARG A 143 -0.26 -34.94 1.43
C ARG A 143 -0.62 -33.94 0.34
N VAL A 144 -1.51 -34.29 -0.59
CA VAL A 144 -1.97 -33.38 -1.65
C VAL A 144 -2.76 -32.24 -1.03
N ARG A 145 -3.64 -32.55 -0.08
CA ARG A 145 -4.41 -31.54 0.66
C ARG A 145 -3.49 -30.59 1.43
N GLN A 146 -2.49 -31.12 2.14
CA GLN A 146 -1.46 -30.32 2.81
C GLN A 146 -0.70 -29.42 1.83
N ALA A 147 -0.30 -29.95 0.67
CA ALA A 147 0.40 -29.18 -0.36
C ALA A 147 -0.48 -28.04 -0.92
N CYS A 148 -1.77 -28.28 -1.15
CA CYS A 148 -2.71 -27.24 -1.58
C CYS A 148 -2.89 -26.14 -0.51
N LEU A 149 -3.00 -26.51 0.77
CA LEU A 149 -3.12 -25.54 1.87
C LEU A 149 -1.82 -24.73 2.06
N LEU A 150 -0.66 -25.37 1.95
CA LEU A 150 0.65 -24.70 1.99
C LEU A 150 0.76 -23.68 0.85
N ALA A 151 0.46 -24.11 -0.38
CA ALA A 151 0.50 -23.24 -1.56
C ALA A 151 -0.48 -22.07 -1.43
N ALA A 152 -1.69 -22.30 -0.93
CA ALA A 152 -2.69 -21.25 -0.71
C ALA A 152 -2.22 -20.25 0.36
N THR A 153 -1.68 -20.73 1.49
CA THR A 153 -1.24 -19.86 2.59
C THR A 153 -0.01 -19.04 2.19
N ALA A 154 1.03 -19.68 1.66
CA ALA A 154 2.26 -19.00 1.26
C ALA A 154 2.01 -18.06 0.06
N GLY A 155 1.21 -18.49 -0.92
CA GLY A 155 0.82 -17.66 -2.05
C GLY A 155 0.01 -16.43 -1.63
N GLY A 156 -0.97 -16.61 -0.74
CA GLY A 156 -1.72 -15.49 -0.16
C GLY A 156 -0.81 -14.51 0.57
N MET A 157 0.10 -15.02 1.41
CA MET A 157 1.07 -14.20 2.14
C MET A 157 1.98 -13.40 1.22
N ALA A 158 2.58 -14.06 0.22
CA ALA A 158 3.47 -13.38 -0.69
C ALA A 158 2.74 -12.36 -1.56
N MET A 159 1.56 -12.68 -2.10
CA MET A 159 0.84 -11.80 -3.02
C MET A 159 0.33 -10.53 -2.35
N LEU A 160 -0.23 -10.61 -1.13
CA LEU A 160 -0.61 -9.41 -0.40
C LEU A 160 0.60 -8.63 0.10
N GLY A 161 1.69 -9.32 0.44
CA GLY A 161 2.96 -8.66 0.72
C GLY A 161 3.48 -7.88 -0.50
N TYR A 162 3.45 -8.48 -1.69
CA TYR A 162 3.79 -7.80 -2.94
C TYR A 162 2.85 -6.64 -3.25
N GLU A 163 1.56 -6.77 -2.98
CA GLU A 163 0.59 -5.68 -3.18
C GLU A 163 0.98 -4.43 -2.36
N VAL A 164 1.37 -4.62 -1.10
CA VAL A 164 1.88 -3.54 -0.23
C VAL A 164 3.18 -2.96 -0.80
N LEU A 165 4.15 -3.80 -1.17
CA LEU A 165 5.45 -3.34 -1.69
C LEU A 165 5.33 -2.67 -3.07
N TRP A 166 4.45 -3.14 -3.95
CA TRP A 166 4.19 -2.51 -5.26
C TRP A 166 3.46 -1.19 -5.10
N THR A 167 2.53 -1.06 -4.14
CA THR A 167 1.94 0.24 -3.83
C THR A 167 3.01 1.26 -3.45
N ARG A 168 3.97 0.82 -2.62
CA ARG A 168 5.12 1.64 -2.22
C ARG A 168 5.99 2.01 -3.42
N LEU A 169 6.33 1.04 -4.27
CA LEU A 169 7.12 1.25 -5.49
C LEU A 169 6.46 2.22 -6.48
N LEU A 170 5.16 2.04 -6.74
CA LEU A 170 4.40 2.86 -7.68
C LEU A 170 4.20 4.29 -7.17
N SER A 171 4.16 4.49 -5.84
CA SER A 171 4.09 5.82 -5.24
C SER A 171 5.32 6.68 -5.49
N LEU A 172 6.47 6.11 -5.88
CA LEU A 172 7.70 6.86 -6.14
C LEU A 172 7.66 7.72 -7.41
N PHE A 173 7.04 7.20 -8.47
CA PHE A 173 7.05 7.89 -9.77
C PHE A 173 5.68 8.46 -10.13
N MET A 174 4.61 7.96 -9.50
CA MET A 174 3.30 8.59 -9.58
C MET A 174 3.25 9.82 -8.68
N ARG A 175 2.84 10.97 -9.21
CA ARG A 175 2.77 12.24 -8.47
C ARG A 175 1.67 12.31 -7.40
N SER A 176 0.76 11.34 -7.38
CA SER A 176 -0.39 11.30 -6.47
C SER A 176 -0.68 9.88 -6.03
N PHE A 177 -0.75 9.70 -4.71
CA PHE A 177 -0.98 8.40 -4.07
C PHE A 177 -2.32 7.77 -4.46
N SER A 178 -3.37 8.59 -4.64
CA SER A 178 -4.69 8.09 -5.03
C SER A 178 -4.66 7.39 -6.39
N TYR A 179 -3.90 7.92 -7.36
CA TYR A 179 -3.72 7.28 -8.65
C TYR A 179 -2.81 6.05 -8.55
N SER A 180 -1.71 6.11 -7.79
CA SER A 180 -0.81 4.96 -7.59
C SER A 180 -1.57 3.75 -7.03
N PHE A 181 -2.33 3.96 -5.95
CA PHE A 181 -3.09 2.90 -5.29
C PHE A 181 -4.16 2.32 -6.21
N SER A 182 -4.91 3.19 -6.89
CA SER A 182 -5.98 2.76 -7.80
C SER A 182 -5.43 2.01 -9.02
N LEU A 183 -4.32 2.45 -9.59
CA LEU A 183 -3.64 1.79 -10.70
C LEU A 183 -3.09 0.43 -10.27
N MET A 184 -2.38 0.38 -9.14
CA MET A 184 -1.84 -0.85 -8.55
C MET A 184 -2.94 -1.90 -8.38
N LEU A 185 -4.00 -1.54 -7.64
CA LEU A 185 -5.08 -2.45 -7.31
C LEU A 185 -5.88 -2.86 -8.54
N SER A 186 -6.09 -1.95 -9.49
CA SER A 186 -6.75 -2.29 -10.77
C SER A 186 -5.93 -3.32 -11.56
N LEU A 187 -4.62 -3.11 -11.72
CA LEU A 187 -3.74 -4.05 -12.42
C LEU A 187 -3.67 -5.40 -11.70
N PHE A 188 -3.62 -5.38 -10.36
CA PHE A 188 -3.60 -6.59 -9.55
C PHE A 188 -4.87 -7.43 -9.78
N LEU A 189 -6.04 -6.80 -9.72
CA LEU A 189 -7.33 -7.47 -9.95
C LEU A 189 -7.52 -7.90 -11.41
N VAL A 190 -7.10 -7.08 -12.38
CA VAL A 190 -7.09 -7.48 -13.80
C VAL A 190 -6.21 -8.71 -14.02
N GLY A 191 -5.02 -8.74 -13.43
CA GLY A 191 -4.12 -9.90 -13.49
C GLY A 191 -4.76 -11.15 -12.90
N LEU A 192 -5.34 -11.06 -11.70
CA LEU A 192 -6.06 -12.19 -11.09
C LEU A 192 -7.21 -12.68 -11.97
N CYS A 193 -7.98 -11.77 -12.59
CA CYS A 193 -9.06 -12.09 -13.51
C CYS A 193 -8.55 -12.84 -14.75
N LEU A 194 -7.52 -12.29 -15.42
CA LEU A 194 -6.91 -12.90 -16.59
C LEU A 194 -6.34 -14.29 -16.27
N GLY A 195 -5.72 -14.45 -15.10
CA GLY A 195 -5.26 -15.74 -14.60
C GLY A 195 -6.38 -16.74 -14.41
N ALA A 196 -7.49 -16.33 -13.78
CA ALA A 196 -8.64 -17.19 -13.53
C ALA A 196 -9.33 -17.65 -14.82
N ILE A 197 -9.43 -16.75 -15.81
CA ILE A 197 -9.95 -17.05 -17.15
C ILE A 197 -8.99 -17.98 -17.91
N ALA A 198 -7.68 -17.70 -17.86
CA ALA A 198 -6.66 -18.56 -18.48
C ALA A 198 -6.71 -19.97 -17.91
N LEU A 199 -6.87 -20.12 -16.59
CA LEU A 199 -7.08 -21.41 -15.97
C LEU A 199 -8.35 -22.08 -16.49
N ALA A 200 -9.44 -21.35 -16.69
CA ALA A 200 -10.68 -21.94 -17.19
C ALA A 200 -10.50 -22.56 -18.58
N VAL A 201 -9.81 -21.87 -19.47
CA VAL A 201 -9.47 -22.37 -20.81
C VAL A 201 -8.47 -23.54 -20.76
N LEU A 202 -7.51 -23.51 -19.84
CA LEU A 202 -6.46 -24.53 -19.73
C LEU A 202 -6.88 -25.74 -18.86
N SER A 203 -7.99 -25.65 -18.14
CA SER A 203 -8.36 -26.58 -17.06
C SER A 203 -8.44 -28.04 -17.51
N GLU A 204 -8.89 -28.30 -18.73
CA GLU A 204 -9.00 -29.64 -19.31
C GLU A 204 -7.63 -30.26 -19.64
N ARG A 205 -6.62 -29.43 -19.92
CA ARG A 205 -5.24 -29.88 -20.21
C ARG A 205 -4.44 -30.16 -18.94
N ILE A 206 -4.90 -29.68 -17.78
CA ILE A 206 -4.20 -29.83 -16.51
C ILE A 206 -4.49 -31.21 -15.91
N ARG A 207 -3.53 -32.13 -16.10
CA ARG A 207 -3.58 -33.50 -15.56
C ARG A 207 -3.23 -33.58 -14.07
N SER A 208 -2.41 -32.68 -13.57
CA SER A 208 -1.95 -32.71 -12.18
C SER A 208 -1.92 -31.30 -11.57
N PRO A 209 -2.97 -30.93 -10.80
CA PRO A 209 -3.11 -29.61 -10.20
C PRO A 209 -1.93 -29.23 -9.30
N VAL A 210 -1.41 -30.18 -8.52
CA VAL A 210 -0.35 -29.93 -7.53
C VAL A 210 0.97 -29.47 -8.17
N ASN A 211 1.35 -30.02 -9.33
CA ASN A 211 2.60 -29.57 -9.97
C ASN A 211 2.43 -28.19 -10.60
N TRP A 212 1.26 -27.93 -11.18
CA TRP A 212 0.96 -26.61 -11.69
C TRP A 212 0.99 -25.60 -10.55
N LEU A 213 0.46 -25.92 -9.37
CA LEU A 213 0.62 -25.07 -8.19
C LEU A 213 2.08 -24.83 -7.84
N ALA A 214 2.91 -25.86 -7.79
CA ALA A 214 4.34 -25.69 -7.52
C ALA A 214 5.05 -24.82 -8.57
N SER A 215 4.78 -25.06 -9.85
CA SER A 215 5.35 -24.30 -10.96
C SER A 215 4.91 -22.84 -10.93
N LEU A 216 3.64 -22.56 -10.64
CA LEU A 216 3.14 -21.19 -10.49
C LEU A 216 3.85 -20.48 -9.35
N GLN A 217 4.01 -21.12 -8.18
CA GLN A 217 4.71 -20.55 -7.04
C GLN A 217 6.19 -20.23 -7.35
N LEU A 218 6.90 -21.16 -8.01
CA LEU A 218 8.28 -20.95 -8.45
C LEU A 218 8.40 -19.80 -9.46
N LEU A 219 7.53 -19.76 -10.47
CA LEU A 219 7.55 -18.74 -11.51
C LEU A 219 7.23 -17.35 -10.97
N ILE A 220 6.30 -17.24 -10.02
CA ILE A 220 6.01 -15.98 -9.32
C ILE A 220 7.27 -15.50 -8.58
N GLY A 221 7.88 -16.37 -7.78
CA GLY A 221 9.10 -16.02 -7.03
C GLY A 221 10.24 -15.58 -7.94
N LEU A 222 10.53 -16.36 -8.98
CA LEU A 222 11.59 -16.04 -9.95
C LEU A 222 11.32 -14.73 -10.68
N TRP A 223 10.08 -14.48 -11.12
CA TRP A 223 9.71 -13.24 -11.78
C TRP A 223 9.94 -12.04 -10.85
N VAL A 224 9.45 -12.11 -9.62
CA VAL A 224 9.57 -11.00 -8.67
C VAL A 224 11.04 -10.74 -8.34
N ALA A 225 11.83 -11.77 -8.06
CA ALA A 225 13.27 -11.62 -7.80
C ALA A 225 14.00 -11.00 -9.00
N ALA A 226 13.71 -11.43 -10.23
CA ALA A 226 14.27 -10.84 -11.44
C ALA A 226 13.83 -9.38 -11.64
N SER A 227 12.56 -9.07 -11.36
CA SER A 227 12.01 -7.72 -11.51
C SER A 227 12.74 -6.68 -10.66
N VAL A 228 13.22 -7.06 -9.46
CA VAL A 228 14.02 -6.20 -8.57
C VAL A 228 15.31 -5.73 -9.23
N LEU A 229 15.98 -6.61 -9.98
CA LEU A 229 17.24 -6.29 -10.67
C LEU A 229 17.05 -5.32 -11.83
N TRP A 230 15.86 -5.30 -12.41
CA TRP A 230 15.49 -4.46 -13.55
C TRP A 230 14.75 -3.18 -13.15
N LEU A 231 14.58 -2.91 -11.85
CA LEU A 231 13.87 -1.72 -11.36
C LEU A 231 14.46 -0.41 -11.91
N PRO A 232 15.79 -0.15 -11.88
CA PRO A 232 16.35 1.11 -12.39
C PRO A 232 15.98 1.33 -13.87
N ASP A 233 16.26 0.33 -14.71
CA ASP A 233 16.01 0.40 -16.16
C ASP A 233 14.53 0.62 -16.51
N ARG A 234 13.62 0.15 -15.65
CA ARG A 234 12.17 0.14 -15.90
C ARG A 234 11.42 1.26 -15.21
N LEU A 235 11.94 1.83 -14.13
CA LEU A 235 11.28 2.88 -13.35
C LEU A 235 12.00 4.23 -13.41
N GLY A 236 13.02 4.37 -14.25
CA GLY A 236 13.62 5.66 -14.54
C GLY A 236 12.62 6.70 -15.08
N ARG A 237 13.07 7.95 -15.21
CA ARG A 237 12.25 9.11 -15.57
C ARG A 237 11.31 8.87 -16.76
N ILE A 238 10.02 9.16 -16.56
CA ILE A 238 8.99 9.14 -17.60
C ILE A 238 9.07 10.42 -18.46
N PRO A 239 9.45 10.35 -19.76
CA PRO A 239 9.49 11.51 -20.64
C PRO A 239 8.09 11.79 -21.20
N ALA A 240 7.20 12.34 -20.38
CA ALA A 240 5.84 12.70 -20.81
C ALA A 240 5.68 14.22 -20.99
N THR A 241 5.00 14.62 -22.04
CA THR A 241 4.65 16.02 -22.33
C THR A 241 3.25 16.38 -21.87
N SER A 242 2.37 15.38 -21.72
CA SER A 242 1.02 15.53 -21.17
C SER A 242 0.78 14.60 -19.98
N PHE A 243 -0.21 14.92 -19.16
CA PHE A 243 -0.63 14.07 -18.04
C PHE A 243 -1.11 12.69 -18.52
N THR A 244 -1.80 12.63 -19.65
CA THR A 244 -2.27 11.37 -20.24
C THR A 244 -1.10 10.48 -20.68
N GLU A 245 -0.10 11.03 -21.36
CA GLU A 245 1.13 10.29 -21.71
C GLU A 245 1.82 9.73 -20.47
N PHE A 246 1.92 10.54 -19.43
CA PHE A 246 2.50 10.13 -18.15
C PHE A 246 1.73 8.97 -17.53
N LEU A 247 0.39 9.04 -17.48
CA LEU A 247 -0.44 7.97 -16.94
C LEU A 247 -0.32 6.68 -17.76
N VAL A 248 -0.31 6.77 -19.10
CA VAL A 248 -0.17 5.59 -19.97
C VAL A 248 1.19 4.93 -19.78
N ASP A 249 2.28 5.68 -19.79
CA ASP A 249 3.62 5.13 -19.57
C ASP A 249 3.78 4.52 -18.18
N ALA A 250 3.28 5.21 -17.15
CA ALA A 250 3.23 4.70 -15.78
C ALA A 250 2.43 3.39 -15.69
N ALA A 251 1.27 3.31 -16.34
CA ALA A 251 0.44 2.11 -16.39
C ALA A 251 1.14 0.95 -17.10
N LEU A 252 1.84 1.20 -18.22
CA LEU A 252 2.59 0.16 -18.94
C LEU A 252 3.76 -0.39 -18.12
N ARG A 253 4.50 0.48 -17.42
CA ARG A 253 5.59 0.07 -16.52
C ARG A 253 5.06 -0.70 -15.32
N ALA A 254 4.01 -0.21 -14.68
CA ALA A 254 3.33 -0.90 -13.59
C ALA A 254 2.81 -2.27 -14.03
N ALA A 255 2.19 -2.34 -15.21
CA ALA A 255 1.66 -3.58 -15.77
C ALA A 255 2.75 -4.63 -16.01
N TRP A 256 3.94 -4.22 -16.50
CA TRP A 256 5.07 -5.12 -16.67
C TRP A 256 5.52 -5.76 -15.36
N ILE A 257 5.53 -4.99 -14.25
CA ILE A 257 5.92 -5.52 -12.94
C ILE A 257 4.82 -6.41 -12.34
N VAL A 258 3.58 -5.91 -12.36
CA VAL A 258 2.46 -6.45 -11.57
C VAL A 258 1.69 -7.55 -12.29
N LEU A 259 1.47 -7.46 -13.61
CA LEU A 259 0.59 -8.41 -14.31
C LEU A 259 1.13 -9.85 -14.32
N PRO A 260 2.41 -10.13 -14.64
CA PRO A 260 2.89 -11.51 -14.70
C PRO A 260 2.66 -12.32 -13.42
N PRO A 261 3.07 -11.86 -12.22
CA PRO A 261 2.86 -12.61 -10.99
C PRO A 261 1.37 -12.69 -10.60
N THR A 262 0.57 -11.65 -10.88
CA THR A 262 -0.86 -11.65 -10.54
C THR A 262 -1.68 -12.55 -11.47
N ILE A 263 -1.32 -12.66 -12.75
CA ILE A 263 -1.90 -13.66 -13.68
C ILE A 263 -1.62 -15.08 -13.19
N LEU A 264 -0.36 -15.37 -12.83
CA LEU A 264 0.01 -16.69 -12.31
C LEU A 264 -0.71 -17.00 -10.99
N SER A 265 -0.86 -16.01 -10.11
CA SER A 265 -1.60 -16.15 -8.86
C SER A 265 -3.10 -16.34 -9.07
N GLY A 266 -3.69 -15.68 -10.08
CA GLY A 266 -5.09 -15.85 -10.47
C GLY A 266 -5.43 -17.28 -10.87
N MET A 267 -4.45 -18.03 -11.38
CA MET A 267 -4.57 -19.46 -11.64
C MET A 267 -4.41 -20.32 -10.37
N ALA A 268 -3.64 -19.87 -9.39
CA ALA A 268 -3.23 -20.70 -8.26
C ALA A 268 -4.39 -21.05 -7.32
N LEU A 269 -5.23 -20.08 -6.94
CA LEU A 269 -6.28 -20.32 -5.94
C LEU A 269 -7.38 -21.31 -6.42
N PRO A 270 -8.00 -21.15 -7.61
CA PRO A 270 -8.99 -22.12 -8.07
C PRO A 270 -8.37 -23.50 -8.37
N LEU A 271 -7.09 -23.53 -8.73
CA LEU A 271 -6.35 -24.78 -8.92
C LEU A 271 -6.07 -25.50 -7.60
N ALA A 272 -5.75 -24.76 -6.52
CA ALA A 272 -5.63 -25.30 -5.17
C ALA A 272 -6.96 -25.85 -4.67
N ALA A 273 -8.07 -25.15 -4.93
CA ALA A 273 -9.40 -25.64 -4.61
C ALA A 273 -9.74 -26.95 -5.35
N ARG A 274 -9.42 -27.04 -6.64
CA ARG A 274 -9.59 -28.29 -7.42
C ARG A 274 -8.72 -29.44 -6.88
N GLY A 275 -7.47 -29.16 -6.50
CA GLY A 275 -6.57 -30.16 -5.93
C GLY A 275 -6.97 -30.62 -4.52
N PHE A 276 -7.67 -29.77 -3.77
CA PHE A 276 -8.11 -30.05 -2.40
C PHE A 276 -9.46 -30.76 -2.32
N ALA A 277 -10.36 -30.53 -3.28
CA ALA A 277 -11.73 -31.02 -3.25
C ALA A 277 -11.83 -32.56 -3.25
N ALA A 278 -12.62 -33.11 -2.32
CA ALA A 278 -12.85 -34.55 -2.18
C ALA A 278 -14.12 -35.07 -2.90
N GLY A 279 -14.89 -34.18 -3.55
CA GLY A 279 -16.13 -34.53 -4.28
C GLY A 279 -17.18 -33.39 -4.24
N LEU A 280 -18.27 -33.52 -5.02
CA LEU A 280 -19.28 -32.45 -5.17
C LEU A 280 -20.03 -32.14 -3.86
N GLY A 281 -20.28 -33.14 -3.03
CA GLY A 281 -21.08 -32.98 -1.80
C GLY A 281 -20.42 -32.10 -0.71
N ARG A 282 -19.09 -31.97 -0.72
CA ARG A 282 -18.32 -31.11 0.21
C ARG A 282 -17.69 -29.90 -0.47
N LEU A 283 -18.03 -29.65 -1.73
CA LEU A 283 -17.33 -28.69 -2.57
C LEU A 283 -17.28 -27.28 -1.97
N GLY A 284 -18.43 -26.76 -1.51
CA GLY A 284 -18.49 -25.43 -0.90
C GLY A 284 -17.61 -25.30 0.35
N THR A 285 -17.58 -26.34 1.19
CA THR A 285 -16.74 -26.37 2.41
C THR A 285 -15.26 -26.48 2.08
N ASP A 286 -14.89 -27.31 1.10
CA ASP A 286 -13.51 -27.51 0.67
C ASP A 286 -12.93 -26.26 -0.01
N VAL A 287 -13.70 -25.63 -0.90
CA VAL A 287 -13.36 -24.33 -1.50
C VAL A 287 -13.22 -23.28 -0.39
N GLY A 288 -14.20 -23.20 0.52
CA GLY A 288 -14.17 -22.26 1.65
C GLY A 288 -12.94 -22.42 2.54
N ARG A 289 -12.49 -23.66 2.80
CA ARG A 289 -11.27 -23.94 3.58
C ARG A 289 -10.01 -23.44 2.88
N VAL A 290 -9.85 -23.70 1.58
CA VAL A 290 -8.69 -23.21 0.81
C VAL A 290 -8.67 -21.68 0.80
N TYR A 291 -9.82 -21.04 0.62
CA TYR A 291 -9.96 -19.59 0.70
C TYR A 291 -9.58 -19.06 2.09
N ALA A 292 -10.04 -19.69 3.17
CA ALA A 292 -9.71 -19.27 4.54
C ALA A 292 -8.19 -19.29 4.82
N PHE A 293 -7.49 -20.36 4.42
CA PHE A 293 -6.03 -20.44 4.57
C PHE A 293 -5.30 -19.41 3.70
N ASN A 294 -5.76 -19.18 2.47
CA ASN A 294 -5.24 -18.09 1.64
C ASN A 294 -5.44 -16.73 2.30
N THR A 295 -6.61 -16.47 2.90
CA THR A 295 -6.91 -15.23 3.62
C THR A 295 -6.05 -15.05 4.87
N ILE A 296 -5.80 -16.11 5.65
CA ILE A 296 -4.87 -16.06 6.79
C ILE A 296 -3.47 -15.68 6.32
N GLY A 297 -2.99 -16.35 5.26
CA GLY A 297 -1.71 -16.01 4.64
C GLY A 297 -1.69 -14.56 4.19
N ALA A 298 -2.70 -14.11 3.45
CA ALA A 298 -2.87 -12.76 2.95
C ALA A 298 -2.83 -11.69 4.06
N ILE A 299 -3.51 -11.92 5.19
CA ILE A 299 -3.46 -11.03 6.36
C ILE A 299 -2.04 -10.98 6.93
N ALA A 300 -1.39 -12.12 7.13
CA ALA A 300 -0.02 -12.19 7.60
C ALA A 300 0.97 -11.51 6.63
N GLY A 301 0.71 -11.62 5.32
CA GLY A 301 1.49 -10.99 4.25
C GLY A 301 1.38 -9.47 4.26
N ALA A 302 0.16 -8.93 4.32
CA ALA A 302 -0.08 -7.50 4.34
C ALA A 302 0.50 -6.85 5.61
N LEU A 303 0.25 -7.43 6.78
CA LEU A 303 0.77 -6.94 8.07
C LEU A 303 2.29 -7.12 8.14
N GLY A 304 2.79 -8.30 7.75
CA GLY A 304 4.22 -8.60 7.76
C GLY A 304 5.01 -7.71 6.81
N ALA A 305 4.50 -7.44 5.61
CA ALA A 305 5.17 -6.55 4.66
C ALA A 305 5.25 -5.11 5.19
N GLY A 306 4.13 -4.55 5.66
CA GLY A 306 4.04 -3.17 6.11
C GLY A 306 4.73 -2.89 7.44
N LEU A 307 4.60 -3.80 8.42
CA LEU A 307 5.03 -3.56 9.81
C LEU A 307 6.35 -4.23 10.18
N VAL A 308 6.83 -5.20 9.39
CA VAL A 308 8.04 -5.97 9.71
C VAL A 308 9.06 -5.88 8.58
N LEU A 309 8.70 -6.29 7.37
CA LEU A 309 9.68 -6.42 6.29
C LEU A 309 10.20 -5.07 5.81
N LEU A 310 9.31 -4.10 5.56
CA LEU A 310 9.69 -2.75 5.14
C LEU A 310 10.60 -2.06 6.17
N PRO A 311 10.20 -1.89 7.45
CA PRO A 311 11.05 -1.20 8.42
C PRO A 311 12.39 -1.90 8.70
N LEU A 312 12.46 -3.24 8.62
CA LEU A 312 13.71 -3.96 8.94
C LEU A 312 14.64 -4.13 7.75
N PHE A 313 14.10 -4.24 6.52
CA PHE A 313 14.89 -4.68 5.37
C PHE A 313 14.79 -3.77 4.14
N GLY A 314 13.88 -2.79 4.13
CA GLY A 314 13.60 -1.96 2.96
C GLY A 314 12.87 -2.71 1.84
N VAL A 315 12.56 -2.02 0.75
CA VAL A 315 11.70 -2.47 -0.34
C VAL A 315 12.35 -3.60 -1.15
N SER A 316 13.60 -3.44 -1.60
CA SER A 316 14.30 -4.42 -2.44
C SER A 316 14.41 -5.78 -1.75
N THR A 317 14.91 -5.78 -0.52
CA THR A 317 15.09 -7.01 0.26
C THR A 317 13.76 -7.66 0.60
N SER A 318 12.73 -6.87 0.91
CA SER A 318 11.39 -7.39 1.18
C SER A 318 10.81 -8.15 -0.02
N PHE A 319 10.98 -7.63 -1.25
CA PHE A 319 10.58 -8.35 -2.46
C PHE A 319 11.32 -9.67 -2.61
N VAL A 320 12.63 -9.68 -2.34
CA VAL A 320 13.47 -10.89 -2.42
C VAL A 320 13.05 -11.94 -1.39
N LEU A 321 12.76 -11.53 -0.15
CA LEU A 321 12.31 -12.44 0.90
C LEU A 321 10.96 -13.09 0.58
N LEU A 322 10.00 -12.30 0.08
CA LEU A 322 8.71 -12.84 -0.35
C LEU A 322 8.84 -13.70 -1.63
N ALA A 323 9.74 -13.35 -2.55
CA ALA A 323 10.09 -14.20 -3.70
C ALA A 323 10.67 -15.55 -3.28
N ALA A 324 11.59 -15.54 -2.31
CA ALA A 324 12.14 -16.76 -1.73
C ALA A 324 11.07 -17.59 -1.02
N LEU A 325 10.10 -16.96 -0.33
CA LEU A 325 8.96 -17.65 0.28
C LEU A 325 8.13 -18.41 -0.77
N ASN A 326 7.76 -17.74 -1.87
CA ASN A 326 7.01 -18.38 -2.96
C ASN A 326 7.79 -19.53 -3.59
N ALA A 327 9.07 -19.31 -3.92
CA ALA A 327 9.88 -20.35 -4.53
C ALA A 327 10.09 -21.56 -3.60
N SER A 328 10.30 -21.29 -2.30
CA SER A 328 10.42 -22.33 -1.27
C SER A 328 9.11 -23.11 -1.08
N ALA A 329 7.96 -22.42 -1.12
CA ALA A 329 6.66 -23.07 -1.08
C ALA A 329 6.45 -23.98 -2.29
N GLY A 330 6.84 -23.54 -3.49
CA GLY A 330 6.80 -24.37 -4.70
C GLY A 330 7.68 -25.62 -4.60
N ALA A 331 8.91 -25.48 -4.10
CA ALA A 331 9.81 -26.61 -3.86
C ALA A 331 9.25 -27.58 -2.80
N ALA A 332 8.67 -27.07 -1.71
CA ALA A 332 8.04 -27.87 -0.67
C ALA A 332 6.81 -28.64 -1.19
N VAL A 333 5.98 -28.04 -2.04
CA VAL A 333 4.85 -28.70 -2.70
C VAL A 333 5.32 -29.88 -3.56
N LEU A 334 6.45 -29.74 -4.28
CA LEU A 334 7.05 -30.85 -5.05
C LEU A 334 7.61 -31.96 -4.14
N ALA A 335 8.23 -31.60 -3.02
CA ALA A 335 8.74 -32.56 -2.06
C ALA A 335 7.62 -33.38 -1.41
N ILE A 336 6.53 -32.73 -0.98
CA ILE A 336 5.36 -33.36 -0.36
C ILE A 336 4.66 -34.30 -1.34
N SER A 337 4.65 -33.97 -2.63
CA SER A 337 4.07 -34.80 -3.68
C SER A 337 4.99 -35.93 -4.18
N ARG A 338 6.15 -36.16 -3.53
CA ARG A 338 7.10 -37.26 -3.78
C ARG A 338 7.51 -37.43 -5.24
N ARG A 339 7.96 -36.34 -5.87
CA ARG A 339 8.52 -36.42 -7.21
C ARG A 339 10.04 -36.57 -7.23
N GLY A 340 10.57 -37.05 -8.36
CA GLY A 340 11.96 -37.45 -8.53
C GLY A 340 12.96 -36.34 -8.16
N ALA A 341 14.11 -36.74 -7.64
CA ALA A 341 15.14 -35.86 -7.05
C ALA A 341 15.54 -34.69 -7.96
N PHE A 342 15.52 -34.87 -9.28
CA PHE A 342 15.81 -33.82 -10.25
C PHE A 342 14.85 -32.62 -10.18
N GLN A 343 13.54 -32.86 -10.08
CA GLN A 343 12.54 -31.78 -10.03
C GLN A 343 12.63 -31.00 -8.72
N PHE A 344 12.92 -31.69 -7.62
CA PHE A 344 13.17 -31.05 -6.34
C PHE A 344 14.47 -30.22 -6.38
N ALA A 345 15.57 -30.78 -6.90
CA ALA A 345 16.84 -30.07 -7.02
C ALA A 345 16.70 -28.82 -7.90
N ALA A 346 15.99 -28.90 -9.04
CA ALA A 346 15.72 -27.75 -9.89
C ALA A 346 14.90 -26.66 -9.16
N ALA A 347 13.88 -27.06 -8.39
CA ALA A 347 13.08 -26.14 -7.60
C ALA A 347 13.88 -25.50 -6.46
N ALA A 348 14.73 -26.26 -5.77
CA ALA A 348 15.61 -25.76 -4.73
C ALA A 348 16.65 -24.77 -5.29
N LEU A 349 17.24 -25.08 -6.45
CA LEU A 349 18.14 -24.16 -7.16
C LEU A 349 17.42 -22.89 -7.60
N SER A 350 16.17 -22.98 -8.05
CA SER A 350 15.35 -21.81 -8.37
C SER A 350 15.04 -20.95 -7.13
N ALA A 351 14.77 -21.59 -5.99
CA ALA A 351 14.59 -20.88 -4.72
C ALA A 351 15.87 -20.17 -4.27
N LEU A 352 17.03 -20.80 -4.42
CA LEU A 352 18.33 -20.17 -4.17
C LEU A 352 18.61 -19.02 -5.15
N ALA A 353 18.24 -19.17 -6.43
CA ALA A 353 18.39 -18.12 -7.43
C ALA A 353 17.57 -16.86 -7.09
N CYS A 354 16.43 -17.00 -6.40
CA CYS A 354 15.64 -15.86 -5.93
C CYS A 354 16.41 -14.99 -4.93
N LEU A 355 17.46 -15.50 -4.28
CA LEU A 355 18.30 -14.76 -3.32
C LEU A 355 19.43 -13.96 -3.98
N ILE A 356 19.68 -14.15 -5.28
CA ILE A 356 20.74 -13.42 -6.01
C ILE A 356 20.63 -11.89 -5.84
N PRO A 357 19.43 -11.26 -5.92
CA PRO A 357 19.32 -9.81 -5.77
C PRO A 357 19.66 -9.31 -4.35
N LEU A 358 19.68 -10.18 -3.33
CA LEU A 358 20.03 -9.81 -1.96
C LEU A 358 21.45 -9.25 -1.87
N ALA A 359 22.37 -9.74 -2.72
CA ALA A 359 23.74 -9.23 -2.80
C ALA A 359 23.82 -7.76 -3.24
N ARG A 360 22.74 -7.19 -3.77
CA ARG A 360 22.65 -5.77 -4.17
C ARG A 360 22.03 -4.88 -3.09
N GLY A 361 21.51 -5.44 -1.99
CA GLY A 361 20.88 -4.66 -0.91
C GLY A 361 19.81 -3.69 -1.41
N SER A 362 19.85 -2.45 -0.90
CA SER A 362 18.96 -1.35 -1.31
C SER A 362 19.29 -0.75 -2.68
N ALA A 363 20.49 -1.00 -3.23
CA ALA A 363 21.02 -0.26 -4.38
C ALA A 363 20.11 -0.24 -5.64
N PRO A 364 19.39 -1.32 -6.01
CA PRO A 364 18.47 -1.26 -7.15
C PRO A 364 17.31 -0.28 -6.93
N PHE A 365 16.75 -0.27 -5.73
CA PHE A 365 15.64 0.62 -5.39
C PHE A 365 16.10 2.06 -5.16
N GLU A 366 17.24 2.26 -4.49
CA GLU A 366 17.88 3.58 -4.36
C GLU A 366 18.11 4.23 -5.73
N ARG A 367 18.68 3.48 -6.68
CA ARG A 367 18.89 3.99 -8.05
C ARG A 367 17.59 4.31 -8.76
N ALA A 368 16.61 3.40 -8.71
CA ALA A 368 15.30 3.65 -9.31
C ALA A 368 14.63 4.91 -8.72
N PHE A 369 14.71 5.08 -7.39
CA PHE A 369 14.22 6.26 -6.68
C PHE A 369 14.92 7.55 -7.17
N LEU A 370 16.25 7.55 -7.23
CA LEU A 370 17.03 8.73 -7.65
C LEU A 370 16.79 9.07 -9.14
N GLU A 371 16.69 8.07 -10.01
CA GLU A 371 16.44 8.27 -11.45
C GLU A 371 15.03 8.76 -11.75
N ALA A 372 14.04 8.29 -10.97
CA ALA A 372 12.65 8.75 -11.03
C ALA A 372 12.47 10.18 -10.48
N SER A 373 13.37 10.62 -9.60
CA SER A 373 13.27 11.92 -8.93
C SER A 373 13.45 13.11 -9.89
N PRO A 374 12.72 14.23 -9.67
CA PRO A 374 12.85 15.45 -10.45
C PRO A 374 14.30 15.94 -10.50
N GLY A 375 14.80 16.20 -11.71
CA GLY A 375 16.16 16.70 -11.87
C GLY A 375 17.26 15.63 -11.73
N SER A 376 16.94 14.35 -11.91
CA SER A 376 17.88 13.22 -11.82
C SER A 376 19.22 13.42 -12.55
N ARG A 377 19.25 14.14 -13.69
CA ARG A 377 20.49 14.48 -14.43
C ARG A 377 21.44 15.43 -13.70
N SER A 378 20.94 16.15 -12.71
CA SER A 378 21.69 17.15 -11.92
C SER A 378 21.93 16.69 -10.48
N LEU A 379 21.48 15.47 -10.14
CA LEU A 379 21.77 14.85 -8.85
C LEU A 379 23.26 14.52 -8.81
N GLY A 380 23.98 15.16 -7.89
CA GLY A 380 25.37 14.86 -7.59
C GLY A 380 25.44 13.74 -6.54
N GLN A 381 26.25 13.97 -5.51
CA GLN A 381 26.48 12.99 -4.45
C GLN A 381 25.23 12.79 -3.56
N VAL A 382 24.83 11.54 -3.34
CA VAL A 382 23.88 11.17 -2.28
C VAL A 382 24.60 11.27 -0.93
N LEU A 383 24.11 12.13 -0.05
CA LEU A 383 24.67 12.37 1.29
C LEU A 383 24.00 11.48 2.34
N PHE A 384 22.70 11.25 2.17
CA PHE A 384 21.87 10.47 3.07
C PHE A 384 20.76 9.78 2.28
N TYR A 385 20.43 8.55 2.66
CA TYR A 385 19.35 7.76 2.07
C TYR A 385 18.76 6.85 3.14
N GLU A 386 17.44 6.89 3.30
CA GLU A 386 16.71 6.05 4.24
C GLU A 386 15.37 5.59 3.66
N GLU A 387 15.06 4.30 3.85
CA GLU A 387 13.78 3.71 3.50
C GLU A 387 12.93 3.53 4.78
N GLY A 388 12.10 4.53 5.08
CA GLY A 388 11.21 4.51 6.24
C GLY A 388 9.86 3.85 5.96
N VAL A 389 9.09 3.67 7.03
CA VAL A 389 7.71 3.13 7.01
C VAL A 389 6.75 4.10 6.30
N THR A 390 6.94 5.40 6.52
CA THR A 390 6.10 6.48 5.98
C THR A 390 6.55 6.93 4.61
N ASP A 391 7.86 7.08 4.41
CA ASP A 391 8.47 7.70 3.24
C ASP A 391 9.90 7.20 2.98
N THR A 392 10.34 7.31 1.72
CA THR A 392 11.75 7.12 1.35
C THR A 392 12.37 8.50 1.22
N VAL A 393 13.43 8.75 2.00
CA VAL A 393 14.10 10.06 2.11
C VAL A 393 15.48 9.98 1.48
N ALA A 394 15.84 10.98 0.70
CA ALA A 394 17.21 11.19 0.28
C ALA A 394 17.62 12.66 0.43
N ILE A 395 18.86 12.87 0.87
CA ILE A 395 19.52 14.16 0.81
C ILE A 395 20.63 14.05 -0.22
N VAL A 396 20.56 14.90 -1.22
CA VAL A 396 21.45 14.86 -2.39
C VAL A 396 22.08 16.23 -2.58
N ARG A 397 23.38 16.25 -2.87
CA ARG A 397 24.03 17.47 -3.35
C ARG A 397 23.61 17.68 -4.80
N ARG A 398 23.15 18.88 -5.13
CA ARG A 398 22.69 19.23 -6.47
C ARG A 398 23.38 20.51 -6.92
N GLU A 399 23.83 20.53 -8.16
CA GLU A 399 24.47 21.71 -8.73
C GLU A 399 23.38 22.70 -9.20
N TYR A 400 23.12 23.73 -8.39
CA TYR A 400 22.16 24.80 -8.70
C TYR A 400 22.86 26.01 -9.34
N GLY A 401 23.59 25.75 -10.43
CA GLY A 401 24.34 26.78 -11.15
C GLY A 401 25.46 27.41 -10.33
N PHE A 402 26.00 28.53 -10.81
CA PHE A 402 27.21 29.16 -10.27
C PHE A 402 27.08 29.62 -8.82
N PHE A 403 25.89 30.06 -8.39
CA PHE A 403 25.71 30.70 -7.08
C PHE A 403 25.49 29.71 -5.93
N ASP A 404 25.07 28.48 -6.22
CA ASP A 404 24.75 27.45 -5.23
C ASP A 404 25.28 26.06 -5.68
N PRO A 405 26.60 25.89 -5.91
CA PRO A 405 27.17 24.67 -6.48
C PRO A 405 27.16 23.47 -5.53
N GLN A 406 26.96 23.72 -4.22
CA GLN A 406 26.93 22.69 -3.18
C GLN A 406 25.59 22.62 -2.44
N ALA A 407 24.52 23.21 -3.00
CA ALA A 407 23.21 23.14 -2.39
C ALA A 407 22.74 21.69 -2.24
N LYS A 408 22.03 21.44 -1.14
CA LYS A 408 21.45 20.15 -0.79
C LYS A 408 19.98 20.18 -1.14
N SER A 409 19.45 19.09 -1.66
CA SER A 409 18.02 18.91 -1.91
C SER A 409 17.51 17.79 -1.02
N LEU A 410 16.38 18.04 -0.35
CA LEU A 410 15.62 17.03 0.37
C LEU A 410 14.56 16.45 -0.58
N ILE A 411 14.58 15.14 -0.78
CA ILE A 411 13.65 14.42 -1.65
C ILE A 411 12.92 13.39 -0.79
N THR A 412 11.59 13.36 -0.87
CA THR A 412 10.78 12.33 -0.23
C THR A 412 9.84 11.70 -1.26
N ASN A 413 9.77 10.36 -1.28
CA ASN A 413 8.93 9.58 -2.21
C ASN A 413 9.03 10.03 -3.68
N GLY A 414 10.23 10.39 -4.15
CA GLY A 414 10.45 10.83 -5.52
C GLY A 414 9.98 12.25 -5.83
N ILE A 415 9.64 13.05 -4.82
CA ILE A 415 9.26 14.46 -4.96
C ILE A 415 10.33 15.31 -4.26
N ALA A 416 10.83 16.33 -4.96
CA ALA A 416 11.73 17.32 -4.34
C ALA A 416 10.90 18.20 -3.39
N MET A 417 11.14 18.04 -2.08
CA MET A 417 10.42 18.78 -1.03
C MET A 417 10.96 20.20 -0.90
N THR A 418 12.27 20.32 -0.73
CA THR A 418 12.95 21.59 -0.48
C THR A 418 14.44 21.49 -0.82
N ALA A 419 15.16 22.63 -0.78
CA ALA A 419 16.59 22.70 -1.07
C ALA A 419 17.25 23.85 -0.31
N THR A 420 18.59 23.86 -0.21
CA THR A 420 19.33 24.91 0.50
C THR A 420 19.78 26.08 -0.39
N VAL A 421 19.18 26.23 -1.57
CA VAL A 421 19.45 27.36 -2.47
C VAL A 421 18.95 28.68 -1.87
N LYS A 422 19.63 29.79 -2.17
CA LYS A 422 19.36 31.09 -1.52
C LYS A 422 17.88 31.54 -1.55
N PRO A 423 17.13 31.42 -2.66
CA PRO A 423 15.72 31.82 -2.66
C PRO A 423 14.85 30.97 -1.72
N VAL A 424 15.15 29.67 -1.60
CA VAL A 424 14.44 28.75 -0.70
C VAL A 424 14.79 29.06 0.74
N TRP A 425 16.09 29.18 1.04
CA TRP A 425 16.56 29.58 2.36
C TRP A 425 15.94 30.89 2.85
N ARG A 426 15.78 31.88 1.95
CA ARG A 426 15.16 33.17 2.26
C ARG A 426 13.69 33.06 2.67
N TYR A 427 12.87 32.26 1.98
CA TYR A 427 11.46 32.16 2.36
C TYR A 427 11.30 31.38 3.67
N MET A 428 12.03 30.27 3.84
CA MET A 428 11.98 29.46 5.07
C MET A 428 12.39 30.30 6.29
N SER A 429 13.43 31.13 6.12
CA SER A 429 13.82 32.09 7.17
C SER A 429 12.71 33.11 7.45
N ALA A 430 12.06 33.63 6.40
CA ALA A 430 10.95 34.57 6.57
C ALA A 430 9.74 33.90 7.25
N GLU A 431 9.46 32.62 6.96
CA GLU A 431 8.37 31.85 7.56
C GLU A 431 8.54 31.68 9.08
N GLY A 432 9.77 31.56 9.57
CA GLY A 432 10.05 31.58 11.00
C GLY A 432 10.08 33.00 11.61
N HIS A 433 10.73 33.97 10.95
CA HIS A 433 10.90 35.30 11.53
C HIS A 433 9.64 36.16 11.52
N LEU A 434 8.89 36.19 10.42
CA LEU A 434 7.75 37.10 10.25
C LEU A 434 6.67 36.91 11.32
N PRO A 435 6.14 35.71 11.60
CA PRO A 435 5.07 35.57 12.59
C PRO A 435 5.50 36.01 13.99
N VAL A 436 6.76 35.78 14.38
CA VAL A 436 7.32 36.27 15.66
C VAL A 436 7.44 37.79 15.68
N LEU A 437 7.78 38.43 14.55
CA LEU A 437 7.81 39.89 14.46
C LEU A 437 6.41 40.51 14.48
N PHE A 438 5.41 39.85 13.89
CA PHE A 438 4.01 40.27 13.97
C PHE A 438 3.43 40.13 15.38
N ASN A 439 3.82 39.08 16.11
CA ASN A 439 3.51 38.90 17.51
C ASN A 439 4.76 39.09 18.38
N GLY A 440 5.21 40.34 18.54
CA GLY A 440 6.44 40.67 19.29
C GLY A 440 6.45 40.26 20.77
N GLY A 441 5.31 39.81 21.31
CA GLY A 441 5.18 39.24 22.66
C GLY A 441 5.26 37.71 22.73
N ALA A 442 5.49 37.03 21.60
CA ALA A 442 5.48 35.57 21.54
C ALA A 442 6.55 34.94 22.43
N ARG A 443 6.15 33.94 23.22
CA ARG A 443 7.00 33.13 24.11
C ARG A 443 7.04 31.66 23.71
N ASN A 444 6.04 31.16 23.00
CA ASN A 444 6.05 29.78 22.53
C ASN A 444 5.65 29.65 21.06
N ALA A 445 6.20 28.63 20.39
CA ALA A 445 5.94 28.39 18.98
C ALA A 445 5.72 26.90 18.69
N LEU A 446 4.90 26.63 17.68
CA LEU A 446 4.72 25.31 17.08
C LEU A 446 5.18 25.36 15.62
N ALA A 447 6.09 24.48 15.23
CA ALA A 447 6.50 24.27 13.85
C ALA A 447 6.03 22.90 13.37
N VAL A 448 5.19 22.85 12.34
CA VAL A 448 4.71 21.60 11.73
C VAL A 448 5.33 21.44 10.35
N GLY A 449 6.05 20.33 10.15
CA GLY A 449 6.91 20.11 8.98
C GLY A 449 8.26 20.79 9.19
N VAL A 450 9.30 20.00 9.48
CA VAL A 450 10.62 20.53 9.86
C VAL A 450 11.53 20.64 8.64
N GLY A 451 11.46 19.67 7.72
CA GLY A 451 12.20 19.70 6.46
C GLY A 451 13.73 19.83 6.68
N THR A 452 14.32 20.95 6.23
CA THR A 452 15.75 21.23 6.44
C THR A 452 16.07 21.83 7.81
N GLY A 453 15.05 22.24 8.58
CA GLY A 453 15.20 22.95 9.84
C GLY A 453 15.51 24.45 9.70
N ILE A 454 15.52 25.03 8.49
CA ILE A 454 15.81 26.48 8.32
C ILE A 454 14.73 27.34 9.00
N THR A 455 13.46 26.98 8.86
CA THR A 455 12.33 27.66 9.52
C THR A 455 12.44 27.54 11.05
N LEU A 456 12.84 26.36 11.55
CA LEU A 456 13.12 26.12 12.96
C LEU A 456 14.27 26.98 13.48
N ASN A 457 15.36 27.11 12.70
CA ASN A 457 16.49 27.98 13.03
C ASN A 457 16.08 29.45 13.18
N ALA A 458 15.21 29.93 12.27
CA ALA A 458 14.68 31.28 12.35
C ALA A 458 13.86 31.51 13.64
N LEU A 459 13.09 30.52 14.08
CA LEU A 459 12.42 30.57 15.39
C LEU A 459 13.43 30.60 16.55
N VAL A 460 14.39 29.67 16.56
CA VAL A 460 15.44 29.55 17.59
C VAL A 460 16.24 30.85 17.76
N SER A 461 16.45 31.60 16.67
CA SER A 461 17.18 32.88 16.73
C SER A 461 16.51 33.98 17.57
N HIS A 462 15.23 33.82 17.91
CA HIS A 462 14.50 34.75 18.78
C HIS A 462 14.69 34.36 20.26
N PRO A 463 15.44 35.14 21.06
CA PRO A 463 15.73 34.78 22.44
C PRO A 463 14.50 34.86 23.36
N GLN A 464 13.45 35.59 22.98
CA GLN A 464 12.21 35.68 23.74
C GLN A 464 11.34 34.42 23.68
N LEU A 465 11.56 33.53 22.70
CA LEU A 465 10.89 32.23 22.67
C LEU A 465 11.52 31.33 23.74
N GLU A 466 10.68 30.87 24.65
CA GLU A 466 11.00 30.01 25.79
C GLU A 466 10.82 28.52 25.45
N SER A 467 9.87 28.19 24.56
CA SER A 467 9.60 26.82 24.13
C SER A 467 9.18 26.74 22.67
N ILE A 468 9.77 25.82 21.91
CA ILE A 468 9.44 25.57 20.51
C ILE A 468 9.13 24.08 20.36
N VAL A 469 7.92 23.75 19.94
CA VAL A 469 7.57 22.36 19.59
C VAL A 469 7.71 22.22 18.08
N ALA A 470 8.54 21.28 17.63
CA ALA A 470 8.73 20.96 16.22
C ALA A 470 8.14 19.57 15.95
N VAL A 471 7.11 19.48 15.12
CA VAL A 471 6.42 18.22 14.79
C VAL A 471 6.76 17.81 13.36
N GLU A 472 7.38 16.63 13.22
CA GLU A 472 7.74 16.04 11.94
C GLU A 472 7.18 14.61 11.85
N LEU A 473 6.55 14.30 10.72
CA LEU A 473 5.95 12.98 10.47
C LEU A 473 7.02 11.96 10.06
N SER A 474 8.02 12.40 9.28
CA SER A 474 9.03 11.54 8.68
C SER A 474 10.20 11.28 9.63
N GLU A 475 10.40 10.02 10.02
CA GLU A 475 11.59 9.61 10.78
C GLU A 475 12.88 9.83 9.98
N GLY A 476 12.84 9.62 8.66
CA GLY A 476 13.99 9.83 7.78
C GLY A 476 14.36 11.30 7.62
N VAL A 477 13.38 12.22 7.64
CA VAL A 477 13.67 13.67 7.66
C VAL A 477 14.36 14.04 8.97
N VAL A 478 13.85 13.55 10.11
CA VAL A 478 14.46 13.78 11.42
C VAL A 478 15.89 13.23 11.48
N ALA A 479 16.12 12.00 11.02
CA ALA A 479 17.46 11.40 10.96
C ALA A 479 18.40 12.14 10.00
N GLY A 480 17.84 12.78 8.96
CA GLY A 480 18.59 13.59 8.00
C GLY A 480 18.92 15.02 8.46
N LEU A 481 18.39 15.51 9.60
CA LEU A 481 18.53 16.92 9.99
C LEU A 481 19.98 17.36 10.21
N GLU A 482 20.83 16.49 10.75
CA GLU A 482 22.26 16.77 10.98
C GLU A 482 23.00 17.11 9.67
N TYR A 483 22.55 16.56 8.54
CA TYR A 483 23.12 16.89 7.23
C TYR A 483 22.83 18.33 6.79
N PHE A 484 21.96 19.06 7.49
CA PHE A 484 21.62 20.46 7.26
C PHE A 484 22.16 21.41 8.34
N ASP A 485 23.01 20.96 9.26
CA ASP A 485 23.51 21.78 10.39
C ASP A 485 24.19 23.08 9.98
N HIS A 486 24.89 23.06 8.85
CA HIS A 486 25.50 24.25 8.28
C HIS A 486 24.44 25.30 7.88
N GLU A 487 23.26 24.87 7.42
CA GLU A 487 22.19 25.75 6.94
C GLU A 487 21.16 26.11 8.00
N ASN A 488 20.94 25.22 8.98
CA ASN A 488 19.94 25.38 10.04
C ASN A 488 20.54 25.68 11.43
N GLY A 489 21.86 25.87 11.53
CA GLY A 489 22.55 26.24 12.77
C GLY A 489 22.52 25.17 13.86
N GLY A 490 22.20 23.92 13.54
CA GLY A 490 22.01 22.85 14.53
C GLY A 490 20.79 23.08 15.43
N SER A 491 19.78 23.81 14.94
CA SER A 491 18.62 24.27 15.73
C SER A 491 17.84 23.15 16.44
N HIS A 492 17.90 21.91 15.94
CA HIS A 492 17.29 20.75 16.57
C HIS A 492 17.97 20.30 17.87
N HIS A 493 19.16 20.82 18.18
CA HIS A 493 19.87 20.63 19.45
C HIS A 493 19.61 21.74 20.48
N ASP A 494 18.89 22.82 20.12
CA ASP A 494 18.60 23.91 21.06
C ASP A 494 17.72 23.37 22.22
N PRO A 495 18.06 23.67 23.49
CA PRO A 495 17.34 23.12 24.65
C PRO A 495 15.87 23.57 24.74
N ARG A 496 15.46 24.61 24.00
CA ARG A 496 14.08 25.08 23.91
C ARG A 496 13.26 24.30 22.89
N VAL A 497 13.91 23.52 22.02
CA VAL A 497 13.25 22.75 20.96
C VAL A 497 12.88 21.36 21.47
N GLN A 498 11.59 21.07 21.41
CA GLN A 498 11.05 19.73 21.57
C GLN A 498 10.69 19.16 20.20
N LEU A 499 11.53 18.28 19.68
CA LEU A 499 11.25 17.57 18.43
C LEU A 499 10.33 16.37 18.69
N VAL A 500 9.17 16.36 18.05
CA VAL A 500 8.12 15.36 18.18
C VAL A 500 7.95 14.62 16.86
N ARG A 501 7.96 13.29 16.92
CA ARG A 501 7.74 12.40 15.77
C ARG A 501 6.29 11.96 15.72
N ASP A 502 5.45 12.75 15.05
CA ASP A 502 4.01 12.49 14.93
C ASP A 502 3.42 13.21 13.72
N ASP A 503 2.20 12.87 13.32
CA ASP A 503 1.42 13.66 12.38
C ASP A 503 0.99 14.98 13.06
N GLY A 504 1.26 16.12 12.43
CA GLY A 504 0.99 17.44 13.01
C GLY A 504 -0.47 17.65 13.38
N ARG A 505 -1.41 17.18 12.56
CA ARG A 505 -2.84 17.30 12.87
C ARG A 505 -3.24 16.38 14.01
N HIS A 506 -2.79 15.12 13.97
CA HIS A 506 -3.02 14.16 15.05
C HIS A 506 -2.51 14.68 16.39
N TRP A 507 -1.27 15.15 16.42
CA TRP A 507 -0.64 15.69 17.62
C TRP A 507 -1.41 16.91 18.18
N MET A 508 -1.82 17.86 17.33
CA MET A 508 -2.61 19.03 17.73
C MET A 508 -4.02 18.68 18.22
N GLU A 509 -4.64 17.62 17.68
CA GLU A 509 -5.95 17.14 18.15
C GLU A 509 -5.89 16.55 19.56
N LEU A 510 -4.74 16.01 19.96
CA LEU A 510 -4.52 15.38 21.26
C LEU A 510 -3.94 16.32 22.33
N ASN A 511 -3.26 17.39 21.92
CA ASN A 511 -2.62 18.33 22.85
C ASN A 511 -3.42 19.62 22.94
N ASP A 512 -3.72 20.06 24.17
CA ASP A 512 -4.49 21.28 24.42
C ASP A 512 -3.65 22.54 24.61
N THR A 513 -2.33 22.45 24.40
CA THR A 513 -1.40 23.59 24.47
C THR A 513 -1.75 24.67 23.46
N SER A 514 -1.78 25.93 23.91
CA SER A 514 -1.94 27.10 23.06
C SER A 514 -0.58 27.71 22.69
N PHE A 515 -0.47 28.21 21.46
CA PHE A 515 0.75 28.77 20.88
C PHE A 515 0.59 30.23 20.46
N ASP A 516 1.61 31.04 20.70
CA ASP A 516 1.70 32.43 20.24
C ASP A 516 2.01 32.52 18.74
N VAL A 517 2.75 31.51 18.23
CA VAL A 517 3.12 31.37 16.82
C VAL A 517 2.95 29.92 16.38
N ILE A 518 2.31 29.71 15.23
CA ILE A 518 2.26 28.42 14.55
C ILE A 518 2.83 28.61 13.13
N THR A 519 3.88 27.88 12.79
CA THR A 519 4.44 27.83 11.42
C THR A 519 4.14 26.48 10.79
N LEU A 520 3.65 26.49 9.56
CA LEU A 520 3.18 25.29 8.86
C LEU A 520 3.89 25.19 7.50
N GLU A 521 4.85 24.28 7.42
CA GLU A 521 5.59 23.99 6.19
C GLU A 521 5.41 22.51 5.76
N PRO A 522 4.17 22.04 5.55
CA PRO A 522 3.92 20.66 5.17
C PRO A 522 4.31 20.40 3.71
N PRO A 523 4.46 19.12 3.33
CA PRO A 523 4.66 18.75 1.93
C PRO A 523 3.59 19.33 1.00
N PRO A 524 3.90 19.53 -0.30
CA PRO A 524 2.93 20.00 -1.28
C PRO A 524 1.64 19.16 -1.28
N PRO A 525 0.45 19.73 -1.60
CA PRO A 525 -0.86 19.05 -1.57
C PRO A 525 -1.06 18.04 -2.72
N ILE A 526 0.04 17.47 -3.23
CA ILE A 526 0.09 16.32 -4.13
C ILE A 526 0.58 15.05 -3.41
N VAL A 527 1.20 15.22 -2.23
CA VAL A 527 1.65 14.12 -1.36
C VAL A 527 0.47 13.55 -0.59
N ALA A 528 0.46 12.24 -0.37
CA ALA A 528 -0.57 11.59 0.43
C ALA A 528 -0.67 12.22 1.82
N GLY A 529 -1.89 12.48 2.29
CA GLY A 529 -2.14 12.99 3.64
C GLY A 529 -1.88 14.49 3.84
N SER A 530 -1.00 15.14 3.06
CA SER A 530 -0.66 16.56 3.26
C SER A 530 -1.87 17.48 3.07
N VAL A 531 -2.81 17.12 2.19
CA VAL A 531 -4.08 17.84 1.98
C VAL A 531 -4.90 18.03 3.27
N HIS A 532 -4.72 17.18 4.29
CA HIS A 532 -5.40 17.32 5.57
C HIS A 532 -4.93 18.54 6.36
N LEU A 533 -3.73 19.05 6.09
CA LEU A 533 -3.15 20.26 6.67
C LEU A 533 -3.53 21.54 5.90
N TYR A 534 -4.24 21.40 4.76
CA TYR A 534 -4.77 22.53 3.98
C TYR A 534 -6.31 22.62 4.06
N SER A 535 -6.93 21.87 4.96
CA SER A 535 -8.40 21.79 5.10
C SER A 535 -8.97 22.84 6.06
N LEU A 536 -10.23 23.25 5.85
CA LEU A 536 -10.94 24.17 6.76
C LEU A 536 -10.92 23.67 8.21
N ASP A 537 -11.23 22.38 8.42
CA ASP A 537 -11.20 21.75 9.75
C ASP A 537 -9.85 21.89 10.45
N PHE A 538 -8.75 21.89 9.69
CA PHE A 538 -7.41 22.04 10.23
C PHE A 538 -7.09 23.49 10.57
N TYR A 539 -7.53 24.46 9.76
CA TYR A 539 -7.41 25.88 10.13
C TYR A 539 -8.26 26.22 11.37
N GLU A 540 -9.45 25.62 11.51
CA GLU A 540 -10.24 25.74 12.74
C GLU A 540 -9.52 25.11 13.95
N LEU A 541 -8.81 24.00 13.75
CA LEU A 541 -7.96 23.41 14.78
C LEU A 541 -6.82 24.34 15.15
N CYS A 542 -6.11 24.92 14.18
CA CYS A 542 -5.06 25.92 14.42
C CYS A 542 -5.61 27.08 15.25
N ASN A 543 -6.77 27.63 14.86
CA ASN A 543 -7.41 28.74 15.59
C ASN A 543 -7.72 28.38 17.06
N ARG A 544 -8.16 27.14 17.34
CA ARG A 544 -8.38 26.66 18.73
C ARG A 544 -7.09 26.47 19.52
N ARG A 545 -5.94 26.36 18.85
CA ARG A 545 -4.61 26.21 19.45
C ARG A 545 -3.81 27.51 19.47
N LEU A 546 -4.35 28.63 19.02
CA LEU A 546 -3.69 29.93 19.16
C LEU A 546 -3.99 30.54 20.53
N ALA A 547 -2.96 31.12 21.14
CA ALA A 547 -3.14 32.06 22.24
C ALA A 547 -3.83 33.34 21.73
N PRO A 548 -4.44 34.16 22.61
CA PRO A 548 -4.98 35.46 22.21
C PRO A 548 -3.93 36.34 21.53
N GLY A 549 -4.20 36.78 20.30
CA GLY A 549 -3.24 37.54 19.48
C GLY A 549 -2.18 36.68 18.77
N GLY A 550 -2.27 35.37 18.87
CA GLY A 550 -1.38 34.44 18.18
C GLY A 550 -1.53 34.48 16.66
N VAL A 551 -0.46 34.08 15.97
CA VAL A 551 -0.35 34.16 14.51
C VAL A 551 -0.04 32.79 13.91
N VAL A 552 -0.68 32.49 12.78
CA VAL A 552 -0.35 31.33 11.94
C VAL A 552 0.34 31.83 10.68
N ALA A 553 1.48 31.22 10.34
CA ALA A 553 2.14 31.34 9.05
C ALA A 553 2.10 29.97 8.34
N GLN A 554 1.72 29.94 7.08
CA GLN A 554 1.59 28.72 6.29
C GLN A 554 2.24 28.94 4.93
N TRP A 555 3.19 28.07 4.58
CA TRP A 555 3.69 27.99 3.21
C TRP A 555 2.56 27.58 2.25
N LEU A 556 2.43 28.29 1.11
CA LEU A 556 1.43 28.00 0.09
C LEU A 556 2.12 27.72 -1.27
N PRO A 557 1.88 26.55 -1.89
CA PRO A 557 2.39 26.25 -3.23
C PRO A 557 1.57 26.93 -4.33
N LEU A 558 1.64 28.26 -4.42
CA LEU A 558 0.92 29.04 -5.43
C LEU A 558 1.45 28.83 -6.87
N HIS A 559 2.52 28.05 -7.05
CA HIS A 559 3.23 27.83 -8.32
C HIS A 559 3.43 26.35 -8.69
N ALA A 560 2.68 25.42 -8.07
CA ALA A 560 2.85 23.98 -8.30
C ALA A 560 2.31 23.48 -9.65
#